data_AF-A0A8T2QRJ0-F1
#
_entry.id   AF-A0A8T2QRJ0-F1
#
_cell.length_a   1.000
_cell.length_b   1.000
_cell.length_c   1.000
_cell.angle_alpha   90.00
_cell.angle_beta   90.00
_cell.angle_gamma   90.00
#
_symmetry.space_group_name_H-M   'P 1'
#
loop_
_entity.id
_entity.type
_entity.pdbx_description
1 polymer ?
#
loop_
_entity_poly.entity_id
_entity_poly.type
_entity_poly.pdbx_seq_one_letter_code
_entity_poly.pdbx_strand_id
1 'polypeptide(L)'
;MDGNKDAARKCIEIGNQALKDGDKPRAHRFLSKAQRLDPTLSLHELISSLENGTCEQQQSVNSSSAEDEPPIVHETSNVNGKPRSQNGNDAPKAAPEYTSEQVDIVRRIRKMKDYYEILGVAKDCSVEEIRKAYRKVSLKVHPDKNKAPGAEEAFKSVSRAFACLSEPELRKNYDQFGPEEANDVAQRQSASFRRRHRNGFVYDDMFDLDPNEIFNAFFNGTPYTAQGFRRAHHVRTGGVPGVHAHEFHFGNLLHLLPILIIFILSYFPFSSKPIYSLEHAGPYEFRHETKLNKVPFYVRSQDFDREYPSESPSRRNLEIQIEREHVNVLQYYCRQERSWKQWHPTMKTPNCDMLRSFKVY
;
A
#
# COMPACT_ATOMS: atom_id res chain seq x y z
N MET A 1 -25.57 -2.62 16.99
CA MET A 1 -25.48 -1.72 15.82
C MET A 1 -25.45 -0.29 16.36
N ASP A 2 -24.45 0.05 17.17
CA ASP A 2 -24.51 1.25 18.02
C ASP A 2 -23.38 2.26 17.72
N GLY A 3 -22.34 1.84 16.98
CA GLY A 3 -21.20 2.71 16.64
C GLY A 3 -21.57 3.94 15.81
N ASN A 4 -22.61 3.87 14.97
CA ASN A 4 -23.06 5.04 14.20
C ASN A 4 -23.78 6.08 15.08
N LYS A 5 -24.43 5.65 16.16
CA LYS A 5 -25.12 6.55 17.11
C LYS A 5 -24.11 7.30 17.98
N ASP A 6 -23.04 6.62 18.41
CA ASP A 6 -21.98 7.25 19.18
C ASP A 6 -21.17 8.26 18.35
N ALA A 7 -20.93 7.95 17.08
CA ALA A 7 -20.32 8.89 16.13
C ALA A 7 -21.20 10.12 15.87
N ALA A 8 -22.52 9.94 15.75
CA ALA A 8 -23.48 11.04 15.59
C ALA A 8 -23.49 11.96 16.81
N ARG A 9 -23.51 11.41 18.03
CA ARG A 9 -23.46 12.18 19.29
C ARG A 9 -22.20 13.05 19.40
N LYS A 10 -21.04 12.50 19.03
CA LYS A 10 -19.77 13.26 19.02
C LYS A 10 -19.78 14.40 17.99
N CYS A 11 -20.40 14.20 16.83
CA CYS A 11 -20.55 15.27 15.84
C CYS A 11 -21.48 16.39 16.33
N ILE A 12 -22.51 16.07 17.11
CA ILE A 12 -23.39 17.08 17.73
C ILE A 12 -22.64 17.90 18.77
N GLU A 13 -21.84 17.24 19.62
CA GLU A 13 -21.05 17.91 20.65
C GLU A 13 -20.06 18.92 20.04
N ILE A 14 -19.36 18.52 18.98
CA ILE A 14 -18.44 19.40 18.23
C ILE A 14 -19.20 20.54 17.54
N GLY A 15 -20.38 20.25 16.97
CA GLY A 15 -21.23 21.26 16.35
C GLY A 15 -21.71 22.32 17.33
N ASN A 16 -22.17 21.90 18.51
CA ASN A 16 -22.61 22.80 19.59
C ASN A 16 -21.46 23.61 20.18
N GLN A 17 -20.26 23.02 20.26
CA GLN A 17 -19.07 23.77 20.67
C GLN A 17 -18.71 24.84 19.64
N ALA A 18 -18.77 24.54 18.35
CA ALA A 18 -18.58 25.53 17.29
C ALA A 18 -19.63 26.66 17.32
N LEU A 19 -20.88 26.37 17.73
CA LEU A 19 -21.90 27.39 17.97
C LEU A 19 -21.54 28.31 19.13
N LYS A 20 -21.02 27.76 20.24
CA LYS A 20 -20.53 28.56 21.38
C LYS A 20 -19.35 29.44 21.00
N ASP A 21 -18.48 28.94 20.11
CA ASP A 21 -17.31 29.64 19.60
C ASP A 21 -17.67 30.66 18.50
N GLY A 22 -18.95 30.76 18.09
CA GLY A 22 -19.43 31.69 17.06
C GLY A 22 -19.14 31.26 15.61
N ASP A 23 -18.53 30.10 15.41
CA ASP A 23 -18.15 29.54 14.11
C ASP A 23 -19.34 28.78 13.47
N LYS A 24 -20.28 29.56 12.93
CA LYS A 24 -21.48 29.07 12.22
C LYS A 24 -21.19 28.10 11.06
N PRO A 25 -20.22 28.33 10.16
CA PRO A 25 -19.97 27.39 9.05
C PRO A 25 -19.39 26.05 9.53
N ARG A 26 -18.58 26.06 10.59
CA ARG A 26 -18.09 24.82 11.20
C ARG A 26 -19.22 24.06 11.90
N ALA A 27 -20.09 24.75 12.63
CA ALA A 27 -21.27 24.15 13.24
C ALA A 27 -22.16 23.46 12.21
N HIS A 28 -22.46 24.12 11.09
CA HIS A 28 -23.29 23.55 10.00
C HIS A 28 -22.70 22.25 9.44
N ARG A 29 -21.38 22.19 9.19
CA ARG A 29 -20.71 20.97 8.68
C ARG A 29 -20.80 19.78 9.62
N PHE A 30 -20.66 20.00 10.93
CA PHE A 30 -20.70 18.92 11.91
C PHE A 30 -22.14 18.47 12.22
N LEU A 31 -23.10 19.39 12.26
CA LEU A 31 -24.52 19.07 12.47
C LEU A 31 -25.14 18.35 11.26
N SER A 32 -24.81 18.78 10.03
CA SER A 32 -25.23 18.07 8.81
C SER A 32 -24.62 16.67 8.70
N LYS A 33 -23.38 16.50 9.18
CA LYS A 33 -22.75 15.17 9.28
C LYS A 33 -23.45 14.28 10.32
N ALA A 34 -23.85 14.83 11.46
CA ALA A 34 -24.59 14.09 12.49
C ALA A 34 -25.95 13.60 11.96
N GLN A 35 -26.68 14.44 11.21
CA GLN A 35 -27.96 14.08 10.60
C GLN A 35 -27.84 12.92 9.59
N ARG A 36 -26.73 12.86 8.83
CA ARG A 36 -26.46 11.75 7.91
C ARG A 36 -26.12 10.44 8.61
N LEU A 37 -25.52 10.53 9.81
CA LEU A 37 -25.12 9.36 10.61
C LEU A 37 -26.29 8.78 11.40
N ASP A 38 -27.21 9.63 11.85
CA ASP A 38 -28.44 9.21 12.53
C ASP A 38 -29.64 10.06 12.08
N PRO A 39 -30.42 9.54 11.11
CA PRO A 39 -31.61 10.22 10.58
C PRO A 39 -32.76 10.37 11.58
N THR A 40 -32.69 9.72 12.75
CA THR A 40 -33.73 9.83 13.80
C THR A 40 -33.61 11.10 14.63
N LEU A 41 -32.49 11.83 14.51
CA LEU A 41 -32.22 13.06 15.25
C LEU A 41 -32.83 14.28 14.54
N SER A 42 -33.68 15.02 15.26
CA SER A 42 -34.33 16.24 14.79
C SER A 42 -33.38 17.45 14.82
N LEU A 43 -32.41 17.48 13.90
CA LEU A 43 -31.43 18.59 13.75
C LEU A 43 -31.77 19.56 12.59
N HIS A 44 -32.86 19.31 11.88
CA HIS A 44 -33.24 20.07 10.68
C HIS A 44 -33.47 21.57 10.98
N GLU A 45 -34.15 21.91 12.09
CA GLU A 45 -34.43 23.29 12.48
C GLU A 45 -33.16 24.10 12.79
N LEU A 46 -32.16 23.46 13.42
CA LEU A 46 -30.85 24.05 13.73
C LEU A 46 -30.02 24.30 12.47
N ILE A 47 -30.05 23.37 11.52
CA ILE A 47 -29.34 23.48 10.25
C ILE A 47 -29.95 24.59 9.39
N SER A 48 -31.29 24.65 9.28
CA SER A 48 -31.99 25.71 8.55
C SER A 48 -31.78 27.09 9.18
N SER A 49 -31.69 27.18 10.51
CA SER A 49 -31.39 28.44 11.21
C SER A 49 -29.98 28.95 10.92
N LEU A 50 -29.02 28.05 10.65
CA LEU A 50 -27.65 28.41 10.29
C LEU A 50 -27.51 28.83 8.83
N GLU A 51 -28.32 28.29 7.92
CA GLU A 51 -28.35 28.68 6.51
C GLU A 51 -28.96 30.07 6.30
N ASN A 52 -29.97 30.44 7.09
CA ASN A 52 -30.58 31.77 7.03
C ASN A 52 -29.66 32.90 7.55
N GLY A 53 -28.56 32.55 8.24
CA GLY A 53 -27.58 33.51 8.77
C GLY A 53 -26.37 33.74 7.85
N THR A 54 -26.30 33.08 6.70
CA THR A 54 -25.18 33.20 5.74
C THR A 54 -25.67 33.78 4.43
N CYS A 55 -26.09 35.05 4.45
CA CYS A 55 -26.26 35.83 3.23
C CYS A 55 -25.48 37.13 3.39
N GLU A 56 -24.20 37.08 3.04
CA GLU A 56 -23.40 38.24 2.58
C GLU A 56 -22.02 37.73 2.18
N GLN A 57 -21.85 37.47 0.88
CA GLN A 57 -20.74 37.97 0.05
C GLN A 57 -20.68 37.15 -1.23
N GLN A 58 -21.41 37.60 -2.24
CA GLN A 58 -21.00 37.56 -3.64
C GLN A 58 -21.79 38.63 -4.42
N GLN A 59 -21.06 39.42 -5.22
CA GLN A 59 -21.47 40.33 -6.31
C GLN A 59 -21.64 41.83 -6.03
N SER A 60 -20.63 42.60 -6.42
CA SER A 60 -20.65 43.74 -7.36
C SER A 60 -19.18 44.18 -7.53
N VAL A 61 -18.63 44.58 -8.68
CA VAL A 61 -19.02 45.69 -9.56
C VAL A 61 -18.39 45.46 -10.96
N ASN A 62 -19.18 45.66 -12.02
CA ASN A 62 -18.69 46.06 -13.35
C ASN A 62 -18.99 47.56 -13.51
N SER A 63 -18.07 48.34 -14.12
CA SER A 63 -18.29 49.36 -15.19
C SER A 63 -17.33 50.58 -15.14
N SER A 64 -16.49 50.69 -16.20
CA SER A 64 -16.06 51.87 -17.00
C SER A 64 -15.48 53.18 -16.42
N SER A 65 -14.33 53.63 -16.97
CA SER A 65 -13.92 54.99 -17.48
C SER A 65 -12.39 54.99 -17.75
N ALA A 66 -11.84 55.10 -18.98
CA ALA A 66 -11.42 56.33 -19.72
C ALA A 66 -10.36 57.16 -18.94
N GLU A 67 -9.17 57.60 -19.40
CA GLU A 67 -8.47 57.76 -20.70
C GLU A 67 -6.92 57.76 -20.47
N ASP A 68 -6.14 57.51 -21.52
CA ASP A 68 -4.94 58.26 -21.99
C ASP A 68 -3.89 57.38 -22.73
N GLU A 69 -3.64 57.74 -24.00
CA GLU A 69 -2.58 57.30 -24.92
C GLU A 69 -1.55 58.48 -25.05
N PRO A 70 -0.47 58.51 -25.87
CA PRO A 70 0.15 57.55 -26.81
C PRO A 70 1.73 57.60 -26.77
N PRO A 71 2.53 57.36 -27.85
CA PRO A 71 2.67 56.20 -28.76
C PRO A 71 4.16 55.72 -28.87
N ILE A 72 4.45 54.75 -29.77
CA ILE A 72 5.59 54.66 -30.75
C ILE A 72 5.78 53.16 -31.13
N VAL A 73 5.22 52.65 -32.23
CA VAL A 73 5.70 52.56 -33.66
C VAL A 73 6.41 51.23 -34.01
N HIS A 74 5.76 50.50 -34.95
CA HIS A 74 6.23 49.69 -36.11
C HIS A 74 7.60 48.95 -36.06
N GLU A 75 7.78 47.70 -36.53
CA GLU A 75 7.65 47.27 -37.94
C GLU A 75 7.61 45.73 -38.14
N THR A 76 6.69 45.33 -39.01
CA THR A 76 6.68 44.31 -40.08
C THR A 76 7.76 43.21 -40.25
N SER A 77 7.28 42.01 -40.63
CA SER A 77 7.67 41.20 -41.83
C SER A 77 7.85 39.71 -41.51
N ASN A 78 6.88 38.82 -41.77
CA ASN A 78 6.58 38.13 -43.04
C ASN A 78 7.44 36.87 -43.30
N VAL A 79 6.78 35.70 -43.41
CA VAL A 79 6.80 34.75 -44.56
C VAL A 79 6.55 33.29 -44.12
N ASN A 80 5.35 32.82 -44.50
CA ASN A 80 4.92 31.53 -45.05
C ASN A 80 5.30 30.18 -44.42
N GLY A 81 4.22 29.44 -44.09
CA GLY A 81 4.20 27.98 -44.07
C GLY A 81 2.81 27.42 -43.71
N LYS A 82 1.83 27.53 -44.62
CA LYS A 82 0.56 26.76 -44.55
C LYS A 82 0.79 25.39 -45.22
N PRO A 83 0.12 24.33 -44.76
CA PRO A 83 -0.98 23.87 -45.58
C PRO A 83 -2.25 23.46 -44.81
N ARG A 84 -3.36 23.85 -45.44
CA ARG A 84 -4.61 23.10 -45.68
C ARG A 84 -5.45 22.54 -44.51
N SER A 85 -6.57 23.24 -44.36
CA SER A 85 -7.86 22.91 -43.74
C SER A 85 -8.29 21.44 -43.80
N GLN A 86 -8.77 20.95 -42.64
CA GLN A 86 -9.97 20.10 -42.58
C GLN A 86 -10.91 20.67 -41.52
N ASN A 87 -12.15 20.92 -41.95
CA ASN A 87 -13.28 21.31 -41.12
C ASN A 87 -13.57 20.25 -40.05
N GLY A 88 -13.82 20.69 -38.83
CA GLY A 88 -14.47 19.93 -37.76
C GLY A 88 -15.06 20.91 -36.76
N ASN A 89 -16.36 20.79 -36.51
CA ASN A 89 -17.14 21.71 -35.68
C ASN A 89 -16.67 21.65 -34.22
N ASP A 90 -15.92 22.65 -33.75
CA ASP A 90 -15.56 22.76 -32.34
C ASP A 90 -16.59 23.61 -31.60
N ALA A 91 -17.60 22.92 -31.05
CA ALA A 91 -18.36 23.41 -29.91
C ALA A 91 -17.39 23.72 -28.74
N PRO A 92 -17.65 24.74 -27.92
CA PRO A 92 -16.76 25.09 -26.82
C PRO A 92 -16.71 23.92 -25.82
N LYS A 93 -15.60 23.18 -25.81
CA LYS A 93 -15.36 22.12 -24.82
C LYS A 93 -15.43 22.74 -23.43
N ALA A 94 -16.22 22.11 -22.57
CA ALA A 94 -16.37 22.42 -21.16
C ALA A 94 -15.01 22.71 -20.51
N ALA A 95 -14.98 23.72 -19.64
CA ALA A 95 -13.82 24.14 -18.88
C ALA A 95 -13.09 22.93 -18.26
N PRO A 96 -11.75 22.98 -18.14
CA PRO A 96 -10.98 21.83 -17.66
C PRO A 96 -11.40 21.44 -16.24
N GLU A 97 -11.62 20.14 -16.02
CA GLU A 97 -11.92 19.52 -14.72
C GLU A 97 -10.69 19.51 -13.77
N TYR A 98 -9.74 20.42 -13.99
CA TYR A 98 -8.47 20.51 -13.28
C TYR A 98 -8.07 21.98 -13.08
N THR A 99 -7.38 22.24 -11.98
CA THR A 99 -6.86 23.57 -11.63
C THR A 99 -5.55 23.85 -12.36
N SER A 100 -5.23 25.13 -12.63
CA SER A 100 -3.94 25.53 -13.23
C SER A 100 -2.76 25.04 -12.38
N GLU A 101 -2.89 25.07 -11.06
CA GLU A 101 -1.88 24.59 -10.13
C GLU A 101 -1.58 23.09 -10.28
N GLN A 102 -2.63 22.28 -10.51
CA GLN A 102 -2.49 20.84 -10.72
C GLN A 102 -1.70 20.53 -12.00
N VAL A 103 -1.91 21.30 -13.07
CA VAL A 103 -1.16 21.16 -14.33
C VAL A 103 0.29 21.55 -14.14
N ASP A 104 0.56 22.63 -13.41
CA ASP A 104 1.92 23.12 -13.20
C ASP A 104 2.75 22.15 -12.34
N ILE A 105 2.13 21.51 -11.34
CA ILE A 105 2.78 20.47 -10.52
C ILE A 105 3.13 19.25 -11.37
N VAL A 106 2.18 18.76 -12.18
CA VAL A 106 2.40 17.61 -13.08
C VAL A 106 3.48 17.93 -14.11
N ARG A 107 3.45 19.12 -14.71
CA ARG A 107 4.46 19.57 -15.68
C ARG A 107 5.85 19.65 -15.04
N ARG A 108 5.95 20.15 -13.80
CA ARG A 108 7.23 20.25 -13.08
C ARG A 108 7.83 18.88 -12.80
N ILE A 109 7.03 17.95 -12.27
CA ILE A 109 7.47 16.58 -11.95
C ILE A 109 7.91 15.82 -13.21
N ARG A 110 7.22 16.01 -14.34
CA ARG A 110 7.60 15.38 -15.62
C ARG A 110 8.88 15.95 -16.22
N LYS A 111 9.23 17.21 -15.90
CA LYS A 111 10.43 17.87 -16.39
C LYS A 111 11.68 17.51 -15.57
N MET A 112 11.50 17.23 -14.29
CA MET A 112 12.59 16.86 -13.37
C MET A 112 13.00 15.40 -13.60
N LYS A 113 14.31 15.16 -13.68
CA LYS A 113 14.90 13.81 -13.79
C LYS A 113 15.48 13.32 -12.46
N ASP A 114 15.73 14.24 -11.52
CA ASP A 114 16.33 13.94 -10.22
C ASP A 114 15.27 13.50 -9.22
N TYR A 115 15.49 12.35 -8.56
CA TYR A 115 14.55 11.75 -7.61
C TYR A 115 14.35 12.60 -6.36
N TYR A 116 15.40 13.30 -5.92
CA TYR A 116 15.32 14.25 -4.81
C TYR A 116 14.46 15.48 -5.16
N GLU A 117 14.57 16.00 -6.38
CA GLU A 117 13.77 17.14 -6.85
C GLU A 117 12.31 16.75 -7.10
N ILE A 118 12.06 15.56 -7.64
CA ILE A 118 10.71 15.00 -7.85
C ILE A 118 9.95 14.90 -6.52
N LEU A 119 10.63 14.47 -5.44
CA LEU A 119 10.04 14.42 -4.10
C LEU A 119 10.09 15.77 -3.36
N GLY A 120 10.89 16.72 -3.84
CA GLY A 120 11.09 18.03 -3.22
C GLY A 120 11.83 17.96 -1.89
N VAL A 121 12.85 17.10 -1.80
CA VAL A 121 13.68 16.88 -0.59
C VAL A 121 15.15 17.18 -0.88
N ALA A 122 15.90 17.56 0.15
CA ALA A 122 17.35 17.76 0.04
C ALA A 122 18.08 16.42 -0.12
N LYS A 123 19.29 16.43 -0.70
CA LYS A 123 20.11 15.20 -0.86
C LYS A 123 20.51 14.57 0.49
N ASP A 124 20.62 15.37 1.55
CA ASP A 124 20.96 14.91 2.90
C ASP A 124 19.74 14.49 3.75
N CYS A 125 18.57 14.34 3.13
CA CYS A 125 17.32 14.05 3.84
C CYS A 125 17.29 12.66 4.50
N SER A 126 16.54 12.55 5.59
CA SER A 126 16.31 11.25 6.27
C SER A 126 15.24 10.41 5.55
N VAL A 127 15.24 9.09 5.78
CA VAL A 127 14.22 8.18 5.21
C VAL A 127 12.80 8.57 5.65
N GLU A 128 12.65 9.13 6.86
CA GLU A 128 11.36 9.61 7.36
C GLU A 128 10.86 10.85 6.59
N GLU A 129 11.77 11.75 6.24
CA GLU A 129 11.47 12.92 5.41
C GLU A 129 11.07 12.51 3.99
N ILE A 130 11.76 11.53 3.40
CA ILE A 130 11.41 10.94 2.10
C ILE A 130 9.98 10.36 2.13
N ARG A 131 9.64 9.59 3.17
CA ARG A 131 8.28 9.04 3.36
C ARG A 131 7.22 10.13 3.56
N LYS A 132 7.56 11.23 4.24
CA LYS A 132 6.65 12.36 4.46
C LYS A 132 6.44 13.16 3.18
N ALA A 133 7.49 13.39 2.42
CA ALA A 133 7.45 14.09 1.14
C ALA A 133 6.67 13.30 0.09
N TYR A 134 6.94 12.00 -0.04
CA TYR A 134 6.19 11.10 -0.92
C TYR A 134 4.68 11.15 -0.65
N ARG A 135 4.25 11.05 0.62
CA ARG A 135 2.83 11.19 0.97
C ARG A 135 2.22 12.51 0.50
N LYS A 136 2.93 13.62 0.65
CA LYS A 136 2.45 14.94 0.25
C LYS A 136 2.35 15.09 -1.27
N VAL A 137 3.35 14.60 -2.02
CA VAL A 137 3.40 14.73 -3.47
C VAL A 137 2.43 13.76 -4.13
N SER A 138 2.40 12.50 -3.69
CA SER A 138 1.48 11.47 -4.20
C SER A 138 0.02 11.89 -4.11
N LEU A 139 -0.41 12.51 -3.01
CA LEU A 139 -1.79 13.01 -2.88
C LEU A 139 -2.12 14.14 -3.86
N LYS A 140 -1.14 14.92 -4.30
CA LYS A 140 -1.32 16.04 -5.25
C LYS A 140 -1.35 15.59 -6.72
N VAL A 141 -0.65 14.49 -7.03
CA VAL A 141 -0.59 13.91 -8.39
C VAL A 141 -1.42 12.64 -8.56
N HIS A 142 -2.15 12.21 -7.53
CA HIS A 142 -2.96 11.00 -7.59
C HIS A 142 -4.03 11.11 -8.70
N PRO A 143 -4.19 10.09 -9.57
CA PRO A 143 -5.09 10.15 -10.74
C PRO A 143 -6.57 10.35 -10.36
N ASP A 144 -6.97 9.90 -9.17
CA ASP A 144 -8.33 10.12 -8.64
C ASP A 144 -8.61 11.59 -8.25
N LYS A 145 -7.58 12.31 -7.77
CA LYS A 145 -7.71 13.69 -7.28
C LYS A 145 -7.26 14.75 -8.28
N ASN A 146 -6.40 14.36 -9.22
CA ASN A 146 -5.81 15.22 -10.22
C ASN A 146 -6.00 14.58 -11.60
N LYS A 147 -6.98 15.11 -12.35
CA LYS A 147 -7.31 14.70 -13.72
C LYS A 147 -6.53 15.49 -14.79
N ALA A 148 -5.48 16.22 -14.41
CA ALA A 148 -4.64 16.95 -15.34
C ALA A 148 -3.93 15.98 -16.33
N PRO A 149 -3.69 16.42 -17.58
CA PRO A 149 -3.00 15.59 -18.56
C PRO A 149 -1.58 15.25 -18.10
N GLY A 150 -1.28 13.94 -18.02
CA GLY A 150 0.01 13.43 -17.57
C GLY A 150 0.15 13.25 -16.06
N ALA A 151 -0.93 13.37 -15.28
CA ALA A 151 -0.91 13.09 -13.84
C ALA A 151 -0.44 11.66 -13.52
N GLU A 152 -0.87 10.69 -14.33
CA GLU A 152 -0.43 9.29 -14.21
C GLU A 152 1.09 9.12 -14.41
N GLU A 153 1.67 9.78 -15.42
CA GLU A 153 3.12 9.75 -15.66
C GLU A 153 3.89 10.42 -14.51
N ALA A 154 3.39 11.56 -14.01
CA ALA A 154 3.99 12.23 -12.86
C ALA A 154 3.93 11.35 -11.60
N PHE A 155 2.81 10.66 -11.37
CA PHE A 155 2.65 9.72 -10.26
C PHE A 155 3.63 8.54 -10.38
N LYS A 156 3.81 7.99 -11.58
CA LYS A 156 4.80 6.94 -11.84
C LYS A 156 6.23 7.41 -11.51
N SER A 157 6.60 8.62 -11.93
CA SER A 157 7.92 9.19 -11.60
C SER A 157 8.12 9.39 -10.09
N VAL A 158 7.09 9.84 -9.38
CA VAL A 158 7.11 10.03 -7.92
C VAL A 158 7.27 8.69 -7.18
N SER A 159 6.57 7.64 -7.63
CA SER A 159 6.69 6.30 -7.06
C SER A 159 8.06 5.67 -7.31
N ARG A 160 8.65 5.87 -8.50
CA ARG A 160 10.02 5.42 -8.81
C ARG A 160 11.06 6.12 -7.93
N ALA A 161 10.94 7.44 -7.78
CA ALA A 161 11.81 8.21 -6.91
C ALA A 161 11.76 7.70 -5.45
N PHE A 162 10.56 7.39 -4.95
CA PHE A 162 10.39 6.82 -3.62
C PHE A 162 11.00 5.41 -3.49
N ALA A 163 10.75 4.51 -4.45
CA ALA A 163 11.30 3.15 -4.42
C ALA A 163 12.84 3.15 -4.38
N CYS A 164 13.46 4.07 -5.14
CA CYS A 164 14.91 4.19 -5.18
C CYS A 164 15.49 4.84 -3.92
N LEU A 165 14.87 5.91 -3.40
CA LEU A 165 15.41 6.68 -2.27
C LEU A 165 15.03 6.10 -0.89
N SER A 166 13.99 5.27 -0.81
CA SER A 166 13.51 4.71 0.46
C SER A 166 14.42 3.62 1.03
N GLU A 167 15.10 2.87 0.16
CA GLU A 167 16.06 1.83 0.55
C GLU A 167 17.50 2.37 0.52
N PRO A 168 18.28 2.19 1.60
CA PRO A 168 19.62 2.78 1.71
C PRO A 168 20.59 2.24 0.65
N GLU A 169 20.45 0.97 0.25
CA GLU A 169 21.30 0.35 -0.78
C GLU A 169 21.00 0.91 -2.18
N LEU A 170 19.71 1.06 -2.52
CA LEU A 170 19.29 1.62 -3.81
C LEU A 170 19.61 3.11 -3.90
N ARG A 171 19.43 3.85 -2.80
CA ARG A 171 19.81 5.26 -2.70
C ARG A 171 21.30 5.45 -2.92
N LYS A 172 22.14 4.62 -2.29
CA LYS A 172 23.60 4.68 -2.47
C LYS A 172 24.00 4.41 -3.93
N ASN A 173 23.37 3.44 -4.57
CA ASN A 173 23.62 3.16 -5.99
C ASN A 173 23.18 4.33 -6.88
N TYR A 174 22.02 4.93 -6.59
CA TYR A 174 21.55 6.12 -7.29
C TYR A 174 22.49 7.32 -7.13
N ASP A 175 22.99 7.56 -5.92
CA ASP A 175 23.93 8.64 -5.64
C ASP A 175 25.28 8.41 -6.32
N GLN A 176 25.67 7.16 -6.56
CA GLN A 176 26.94 6.79 -7.18
C GLN A 176 26.91 6.78 -8.73
N PHE A 177 25.80 6.33 -9.32
CA PHE A 177 25.69 6.08 -10.77
C PHE A 177 24.70 7.02 -11.49
N GLY A 178 23.93 7.81 -10.74
CA GLY A 178 22.97 8.77 -11.29
C GLY A 178 21.68 8.13 -11.86
N PRO A 179 20.78 8.97 -12.42
CA PRO A 179 19.43 8.55 -12.81
C PRO A 179 19.36 7.61 -14.03
N GLU A 180 20.37 7.56 -14.90
CA GLU A 180 20.35 6.70 -16.09
C GLU A 180 20.75 5.25 -15.79
N GLU A 181 21.77 5.01 -14.95
CA GLU A 181 22.23 3.65 -14.63
C GLU A 181 21.44 3.00 -13.49
N ALA A 182 20.80 3.76 -12.60
CA ALA A 182 19.91 3.21 -11.58
C ALA A 182 18.70 2.46 -12.20
N ASN A 183 18.22 2.90 -13.36
CA ASN A 183 17.18 2.20 -14.12
C ASN A 183 17.69 0.84 -14.63
N ASP A 184 18.90 0.80 -15.19
CA ASP A 184 19.50 -0.42 -15.73
C ASP A 184 19.98 -1.38 -14.64
N VAL A 185 20.46 -0.89 -13.50
CA VAL A 185 20.87 -1.72 -12.35
C VAL A 185 19.66 -2.27 -11.59
N ALA A 186 18.58 -1.49 -11.40
CA ALA A 186 17.33 -2.00 -10.86
C ALA A 186 16.70 -3.08 -11.78
N GLN A 187 16.85 -2.91 -13.10
CA GLN A 187 16.34 -3.82 -14.12
C GLN A 187 17.26 -5.03 -14.43
N ARG A 188 18.55 -4.96 -14.09
CA ARG A 188 19.51 -6.08 -14.22
C ARG A 188 19.69 -6.87 -12.92
N GLN A 189 19.51 -6.25 -11.76
CA GLN A 189 19.43 -6.99 -10.50
C GLN A 189 18.20 -7.89 -10.51
N SER A 190 17.06 -7.45 -11.04
CA SER A 190 15.88 -8.31 -11.27
C SER A 190 16.13 -9.48 -12.25
N ALA A 191 17.11 -9.40 -13.15
CA ALA A 191 17.50 -10.50 -14.03
C ALA A 191 18.47 -11.50 -13.37
N SER A 192 19.34 -11.05 -12.46
CA SER A 192 20.32 -11.92 -11.78
C SER A 192 19.73 -12.73 -10.61
N PHE A 193 18.60 -12.27 -10.04
CA PHE A 193 17.78 -13.07 -9.12
C PHE A 193 17.08 -14.26 -9.80
N ARG A 194 16.99 -14.30 -11.15
CA ARG A 194 16.30 -15.37 -11.90
C ARG A 194 16.96 -16.75 -11.83
N ARG A 195 18.22 -16.87 -11.42
CA ARG A 195 18.93 -18.18 -11.41
C ARG A 195 19.06 -18.84 -10.04
N ARG A 196 18.70 -18.17 -8.93
CA ARG A 196 19.01 -18.70 -7.58
C ARG A 196 17.81 -19.04 -6.70
N HIS A 197 16.56 -18.82 -7.12
CA HIS A 197 15.39 -19.16 -6.30
C HIS A 197 14.30 -19.92 -7.06
N ARG A 198 14.59 -21.20 -7.31
CA ARG A 198 13.61 -22.27 -7.57
C ARG A 198 12.91 -22.67 -6.25
N ASN A 199 12.39 -21.71 -5.48
CA ASN A 199 11.50 -21.99 -4.36
C ASN A 199 10.70 -20.72 -4.01
N GLY A 200 9.39 -20.84 -4.25
CA GLY A 200 8.32 -19.87 -4.15
C GLY A 200 8.54 -18.69 -3.20
N PHE A 201 8.66 -17.50 -3.80
CA PHE A 201 8.06 -16.26 -3.34
C PHE A 201 7.79 -15.43 -4.61
N VAL A 202 6.52 -15.21 -4.93
CA VAL A 202 6.09 -14.43 -6.10
C VAL A 202 6.32 -12.96 -5.78
N TYR A 203 7.53 -12.47 -6.04
CA TYR A 203 7.86 -11.04 -6.15
C TYR A 203 8.08 -10.63 -7.62
N ASP A 204 7.61 -11.45 -8.56
CA ASP A 204 7.74 -11.18 -10.01
C ASP A 204 6.74 -10.12 -10.49
N ASP A 205 5.73 -9.76 -9.69
CA ASP A 205 4.63 -8.89 -10.13
C ASP A 205 4.74 -7.45 -9.59
N MET A 206 5.74 -7.10 -8.79
CA MET A 206 5.75 -5.78 -8.11
C MET A 206 6.04 -4.58 -9.04
N PHE A 207 6.56 -4.82 -10.24
CA PHE A 207 6.86 -3.76 -11.21
C PHE A 207 5.83 -3.61 -12.32
N ASP A 208 4.85 -4.53 -12.41
CA ASP A 208 3.69 -4.46 -13.30
C ASP A 208 2.36 -4.20 -12.54
N LEU A 209 2.39 -4.10 -11.21
CA LEU A 209 1.24 -3.68 -10.40
C LEU A 209 0.86 -2.21 -10.66
N ASP A 210 -0.44 -1.98 -10.77
CA ASP A 210 -1.04 -0.67 -10.88
C ASP A 210 -0.54 0.22 -9.71
N PRO A 211 -0.01 1.43 -9.94
CA PRO A 211 0.59 2.26 -8.88
C PRO A 211 -0.34 2.52 -7.68
N ASN A 212 -1.66 2.39 -7.87
CA ASN A 212 -2.68 2.49 -6.83
C ASN A 212 -2.70 1.26 -5.89
N GLU A 213 -2.29 0.08 -6.37
CA GLU A 213 -2.24 -1.17 -5.61
C GLU A 213 -1.01 -1.22 -4.71
N ILE A 214 0.13 -0.69 -5.18
CA ILE A 214 1.33 -0.45 -4.37
C ILE A 214 1.05 0.56 -3.26
N PHE A 215 0.34 1.65 -3.58
CA PHE A 215 -0.07 2.66 -2.60
C PHE A 215 -1.03 2.08 -1.55
N ASN A 216 -2.03 1.28 -1.96
CA ASN A 216 -2.99 0.67 -1.03
C ASN A 216 -2.35 -0.41 -0.15
N ALA A 217 -1.46 -1.25 -0.71
CA ALA A 217 -0.72 -2.25 0.06
C ALA A 217 0.20 -1.63 1.12
N PHE A 218 0.73 -0.43 0.84
CA PHE A 218 1.63 0.28 1.74
C PHE A 218 0.93 1.23 2.73
N PHE A 219 -0.14 1.94 2.32
CA PHE A 219 -0.79 2.98 3.15
C PHE A 219 -2.13 2.60 3.76
N ASN A 220 -2.87 1.63 3.21
CA ASN A 220 -4.17 1.21 3.78
C ASN A 220 -4.04 0.06 4.78
N GLY A 221 -2.81 -0.34 5.13
CA GLY A 221 -2.54 -1.08 6.37
C GLY A 221 -3.10 -2.50 6.40
N THR A 222 -2.97 -3.28 5.33
CA THR A 222 -3.03 -4.74 5.48
C THR A 222 -1.66 -5.22 5.95
N PRO A 223 -1.49 -5.66 7.21
CA PRO A 223 -0.25 -6.30 7.61
C PRO A 223 -0.02 -7.51 6.71
N TYR A 224 1.25 -7.84 6.50
CA TYR A 224 1.72 -9.02 5.78
C TYR A 224 1.07 -10.29 6.34
N THR A 225 -0.12 -10.61 5.86
CA THR A 225 -0.73 -11.92 5.94
C THR A 225 -1.03 -12.32 4.52
N ALA A 226 -0.23 -13.28 4.04
CA ALA A 226 -0.38 -13.94 2.77
C ALA A 226 -1.84 -14.36 2.52
N GLN A 227 -2.54 -13.67 1.64
CA GLN A 227 -3.69 -14.22 0.94
C GLN A 227 -3.88 -13.47 -0.39
N GLY A 228 -3.73 -14.22 -1.49
CA GLY A 228 -3.47 -13.69 -2.82
C GLY A 228 -4.57 -12.82 -3.43
N PHE A 229 -4.12 -11.80 -4.14
CA PHE A 229 -4.89 -11.15 -5.19
C PHE A 229 -4.42 -11.71 -6.53
N ARG A 230 -5.23 -12.60 -7.13
CA ARG A 230 -5.19 -12.84 -8.58
C ARG A 230 -6.28 -11.97 -9.21
N ARG A 231 -5.89 -10.88 -9.84
CA ARG A 231 -6.71 -10.25 -10.90
C ARG A 231 -5.91 -10.27 -12.19
N ALA A 232 -6.36 -11.14 -13.09
CA ALA A 232 -5.82 -11.28 -14.43
C ALA A 232 -6.23 -10.06 -15.29
N HIS A 233 -5.25 -9.29 -15.75
CA HIS A 233 -5.44 -8.35 -16.83
C HIS A 233 -5.41 -9.10 -18.17
N HIS A 234 -6.52 -9.02 -18.92
CA HIS A 234 -6.60 -9.45 -20.30
C HIS A 234 -5.69 -8.58 -21.18
N VAL A 235 -4.59 -9.17 -21.67
CA VAL A 235 -3.83 -8.60 -22.80
C VAL A 235 -4.59 -8.90 -24.08
N ARG A 236 -5.11 -7.86 -24.73
CA ARG A 236 -5.78 -7.92 -26.03
C ARG A 236 -4.73 -7.75 -27.13
N THR A 237 -4.12 -8.84 -27.58
CA THR A 237 -3.36 -8.85 -28.85
C THR A 237 -4.33 -9.02 -30.01
N GLY A 238 -4.22 -8.13 -31.01
CA GLY A 238 -5.09 -8.10 -32.18
C GLY A 238 -4.97 -9.33 -33.08
N GLY A 239 -6.11 -9.74 -33.62
CA GLY A 239 -6.24 -10.77 -34.66
C GLY A 239 -7.56 -10.61 -35.41
N VAL A 240 -7.42 -10.38 -36.72
CA VAL A 240 -8.31 -10.50 -37.90
C VAL A 240 -9.81 -10.86 -37.69
N PRO A 241 -10.77 -10.19 -38.38
CA PRO A 241 -12.20 -10.47 -38.24
C PRO A 241 -12.68 -11.61 -39.15
N GLY A 242 -13.58 -12.42 -38.61
CA GLY A 242 -14.53 -13.24 -39.38
C GLY A 242 -14.37 -14.74 -39.17
N VAL A 243 -15.29 -15.35 -38.42
CA VAL A 243 -16.29 -16.34 -38.88
C VAL A 243 -17.18 -16.64 -37.66
N HIS A 244 -18.49 -16.44 -37.79
CA HIS A 244 -19.48 -16.87 -36.80
C HIS A 244 -19.60 -18.40 -36.82
N ALA A 245 -19.01 -19.06 -35.83
CA ALA A 245 -19.34 -20.43 -35.47
C ALA A 245 -20.06 -20.42 -34.11
N HIS A 246 -21.15 -21.16 -34.05
CA HIS A 246 -22.08 -21.22 -32.92
C HIS A 246 -21.44 -21.98 -31.74
N GLU A 247 -20.60 -21.30 -30.95
CA GLU A 247 -19.97 -21.90 -29.76
C GLU A 247 -20.92 -21.84 -28.55
N PHE A 248 -21.27 -23.02 -28.03
CA PHE A 248 -21.97 -23.19 -26.77
C PHE A 248 -21.32 -22.37 -25.65
N HIS A 249 -22.13 -21.68 -24.84
CA HIS A 249 -21.72 -20.89 -23.68
C HIS A 249 -21.02 -21.73 -22.58
N PHE A 250 -19.79 -22.20 -22.81
CA PHE A 250 -18.91 -22.76 -21.78
C PHE A 250 -18.22 -21.67 -20.93
N GLY A 251 -18.31 -20.39 -21.34
CA GLY A 251 -17.63 -19.27 -20.67
C GLY A 251 -18.04 -19.05 -19.21
N ASN A 252 -19.28 -19.39 -18.85
CA ASN A 252 -19.75 -19.22 -17.47
C ASN A 252 -19.26 -20.34 -16.53
N LEU A 253 -18.97 -21.54 -17.05
CA LEU A 253 -18.44 -22.66 -16.27
C LEU A 253 -16.92 -22.53 -16.08
N LEU A 254 -16.21 -21.95 -17.05
CA LEU A 254 -14.78 -21.67 -16.93
C LEU A 254 -14.46 -20.62 -15.85
N HIS A 255 -15.38 -19.68 -15.60
CA HIS A 255 -15.26 -18.73 -14.48
C HIS A 255 -15.45 -19.38 -13.11
N LEU A 256 -16.16 -20.52 -13.04
CA LEU A 256 -16.34 -21.29 -11.81
C LEU A 256 -15.15 -22.22 -11.53
N LEU A 257 -14.34 -22.59 -12.53
CA LEU A 257 -13.16 -23.43 -12.36
C LEU A 257 -12.15 -22.90 -11.33
N PRO A 258 -11.72 -21.62 -11.34
CA PRO A 258 -10.81 -21.11 -10.31
C PRO A 258 -11.44 -21.11 -8.91
N ILE A 259 -12.75 -20.87 -8.80
CA ILE A 259 -13.49 -20.93 -7.52
C ILE A 259 -13.57 -22.38 -7.04
N LEU A 260 -13.88 -23.31 -7.94
CA LEU A 260 -13.94 -24.74 -7.68
C LEU A 260 -12.56 -25.29 -7.32
N ILE A 261 -11.49 -24.82 -7.96
CA ILE A 261 -10.10 -25.16 -7.62
C ILE A 261 -9.74 -24.60 -6.24
N ILE A 262 -10.09 -23.35 -5.91
CA ILE A 262 -9.85 -22.79 -4.56
C ILE A 262 -10.65 -23.57 -3.50
N PHE A 263 -11.90 -23.90 -3.80
CA PHE A 263 -12.74 -24.74 -2.94
C PHE A 263 -12.08 -26.10 -2.74
N ILE A 264 -11.72 -26.81 -3.81
CA ILE A 264 -11.01 -28.08 -3.76
C ILE A 264 -9.68 -27.97 -2.99
N LEU A 265 -8.88 -26.93 -3.22
CA LEU A 265 -7.61 -26.66 -2.51
C LEU A 265 -7.83 -26.32 -1.03
N SER A 266 -8.97 -25.73 -0.67
CA SER A 266 -9.39 -25.48 0.71
C SER A 266 -9.80 -26.76 1.43
N TYR A 267 -10.38 -27.74 0.73
CA TYR A 267 -10.72 -29.05 1.29
C TYR A 267 -9.57 -30.05 1.18
N PHE A 268 -8.57 -29.77 0.34
CA PHE A 268 -7.37 -30.57 0.27
C PHE A 268 -6.44 -30.23 1.44
N PRO A 269 -6.05 -31.21 2.26
CA PRO A 269 -5.17 -31.00 3.40
C PRO A 269 -3.71 -30.87 2.92
N PHE A 270 -3.40 -29.90 2.04
CA PHE A 270 -2.03 -29.63 1.59
C PHE A 270 -1.15 -29.01 2.70
N SER A 271 -1.74 -28.57 3.81
CA SER A 271 -0.98 -28.39 5.04
C SER A 271 -0.75 -29.78 5.64
N SER A 272 0.29 -30.48 5.20
CA SER A 272 0.80 -31.66 5.90
C SER A 272 1.08 -31.25 7.35
N LYS A 273 0.17 -31.62 8.25
CA LYS A 273 0.28 -31.31 9.67
C LYS A 273 1.66 -31.79 10.16
N PRO A 274 2.44 -30.98 10.88
CA PRO A 274 3.79 -31.37 11.28
C PRO A 274 3.77 -32.65 12.13
N ILE A 275 4.88 -33.39 12.12
CA ILE A 275 4.99 -34.66 12.85
C ILE A 275 4.98 -34.42 14.36
N TYR A 276 5.55 -33.30 14.80
CA TYR A 276 5.64 -32.87 16.19
C TYR A 276 5.16 -31.42 16.39
N SER A 277 5.02 -31.03 17.65
CA SER A 277 4.81 -29.66 18.13
C SER A 277 5.67 -29.44 19.38
N LEU A 278 6.22 -28.24 19.58
CA LEU A 278 6.93 -27.89 20.83
C LEU A 278 5.95 -27.61 21.98
N GLU A 279 4.71 -27.23 21.65
CA GLU A 279 3.65 -26.95 22.61
C GLU A 279 2.58 -28.04 22.56
N HIS A 280 1.95 -28.28 23.70
CA HIS A 280 0.80 -29.16 23.78
C HIS A 280 -0.39 -28.50 23.07
N ALA A 281 -0.79 -29.08 21.94
CA ALA A 281 -1.91 -28.63 21.13
C ALA A 281 -2.84 -29.81 20.87
N GLY A 282 -4.13 -29.56 20.61
CA GLY A 282 -5.17 -30.59 20.55
C GLY A 282 -4.79 -31.92 19.86
N PRO A 283 -4.21 -31.93 18.65
CA PRO A 283 -3.83 -33.19 17.99
C PRO A 283 -2.48 -33.77 18.44
N TYR A 284 -1.72 -33.09 19.31
CA TYR A 284 -0.38 -33.43 19.78
C TYR A 284 -0.40 -33.71 21.29
N GLU A 285 -0.91 -34.87 21.68
CA GLU A 285 -1.12 -35.24 23.09
C GLU A 285 0.08 -35.98 23.70
N PHE A 286 0.81 -36.75 22.89
CA PHE A 286 1.86 -37.64 23.39
C PHE A 286 3.18 -36.90 23.57
N ARG A 287 3.62 -36.73 24.84
CA ARG A 287 4.86 -36.05 25.20
C ARG A 287 6.07 -36.98 25.09
N HIS A 288 7.11 -36.51 24.41
CA HIS A 288 8.42 -37.13 24.33
C HIS A 288 9.52 -36.10 24.64
N GLU A 289 10.75 -36.58 24.85
CA GLU A 289 11.91 -35.73 25.15
C GLU A 289 13.10 -36.13 24.27
N THR A 290 13.90 -35.14 23.86
CA THR A 290 15.09 -35.40 23.04
C THR A 290 16.20 -36.09 23.85
N LYS A 291 17.08 -36.84 23.20
CA LYS A 291 18.09 -37.65 23.89
C LYS A 291 19.15 -36.80 24.59
N LEU A 292 19.59 -35.70 23.95
CA LEU A 292 20.72 -34.88 24.40
C LEU A 292 20.30 -33.80 25.41
N ASN A 293 19.46 -32.86 24.97
CA ASN A 293 19.11 -31.68 25.77
C ASN A 293 17.76 -31.82 26.49
N LYS A 294 17.11 -33.00 26.45
CA LYS A 294 15.84 -33.29 27.14
C LYS A 294 14.74 -32.28 26.81
N VAL A 295 14.70 -31.80 25.57
CA VAL A 295 13.69 -30.86 25.10
C VAL A 295 12.36 -31.58 24.96
N PRO A 296 11.28 -31.11 25.63
CA PRO A 296 9.97 -31.70 25.47
C PRO A 296 9.37 -31.34 24.11
N PHE A 297 8.76 -32.32 23.46
CA PHE A 297 7.95 -32.13 22.26
C PHE A 297 6.77 -33.11 22.27
N TYR A 298 5.76 -32.79 21.49
CA TYR A 298 4.50 -33.50 21.46
C TYR A 298 4.25 -34.07 20.07
N VAL A 299 3.74 -35.29 19.98
CA VAL A 299 3.44 -35.99 18.73
C VAL A 299 1.98 -36.42 18.69
N ARG A 300 1.49 -36.72 17.48
CA ARG A 300 0.07 -37.00 17.26
C ARG A 300 -0.33 -38.45 17.45
N SER A 301 0.62 -39.36 17.33
CA SER A 301 0.38 -40.80 17.34
C SER A 301 1.13 -41.46 18.48
N GLN A 302 0.48 -42.41 19.14
CA GLN A 302 1.11 -43.26 20.15
C GLN A 302 2.14 -44.21 19.53
N ASP A 303 1.99 -44.54 18.25
CA ASP A 303 2.90 -45.41 17.50
C ASP A 303 4.20 -44.70 17.06
N PHE A 304 4.43 -43.49 17.55
CA PHE A 304 5.56 -42.66 17.14
C PHE A 304 6.91 -43.37 17.32
N ASP A 305 7.13 -44.10 18.42
CA ASP A 305 8.38 -44.83 18.67
C ASP A 305 8.57 -46.05 17.74
N ARG A 306 7.47 -46.59 17.18
CA ARG A 306 7.52 -47.64 16.16
C ARG A 306 7.95 -47.08 14.80
N GLU A 307 7.48 -45.88 14.47
CA GLU A 307 7.81 -45.18 13.21
C GLU A 307 9.21 -44.53 13.25
N TYR A 308 9.60 -43.98 14.40
CA TYR A 308 10.88 -43.34 14.65
C TYR A 308 11.61 -43.96 15.85
N PRO A 309 12.21 -45.17 15.70
CA PRO A 309 12.95 -45.81 16.78
C PRO A 309 14.09 -44.93 17.31
N SER A 310 14.34 -44.98 18.63
CA SER A 310 15.30 -44.12 19.35
C SER A 310 16.73 -44.13 18.77
N GLU A 311 17.17 -45.24 18.19
CA GLU A 311 18.52 -45.36 17.60
C GLU A 311 18.56 -45.12 16.09
N SER A 312 17.41 -44.82 15.46
CA SER A 312 17.34 -44.59 14.02
C SER A 312 17.95 -43.24 13.62
N PRO A 313 18.58 -43.14 12.43
CA PRO A 313 19.07 -41.86 11.92
C PRO A 313 17.93 -40.86 11.69
N SER A 314 16.74 -41.34 11.32
CA SER A 314 15.53 -40.50 11.16
C SER A 314 15.12 -39.84 12.47
N ARG A 315 15.12 -40.59 13.59
CA ARG A 315 14.85 -40.05 14.92
C ARG A 315 15.90 -39.03 15.34
N ARG A 316 17.19 -39.32 15.12
CA ARG A 316 18.29 -38.37 15.42
C ARG A 316 18.12 -37.05 14.67
N ASN A 317 17.83 -37.11 13.37
CA ASN A 317 17.63 -35.90 12.56
C ASN A 317 16.42 -35.09 13.02
N LEU A 318 15.33 -35.78 13.40
CA LEU A 318 14.14 -35.15 13.96
C LEU A 318 14.44 -34.46 15.29
N GLU A 319 15.15 -35.12 16.21
CA GLU A 319 15.56 -34.54 17.49
C GLU A 319 16.46 -33.31 17.28
N ILE A 320 17.44 -33.37 16.38
CA ILE A 320 18.29 -32.21 16.04
C ILE A 320 17.43 -31.04 15.53
N GLN A 321 16.42 -31.31 14.71
CA GLN A 321 15.50 -30.28 14.22
C GLN A 321 14.69 -29.66 15.37
N ILE A 322 14.12 -30.50 16.25
CA ILE A 322 13.35 -30.08 17.43
C ILE A 322 14.21 -29.20 18.34
N GLU A 323 15.45 -29.63 18.63
CA GLU A 323 16.35 -28.86 19.50
C GLU A 323 16.75 -27.53 18.86
N ARG A 324 17.00 -27.48 17.54
CA ARG A 324 17.29 -26.24 16.83
C ARG A 324 16.11 -25.26 16.89
N GLU A 325 14.88 -25.76 16.69
CA GLU A 325 13.68 -24.94 16.79
C GLU A 325 13.47 -24.40 18.20
N HIS A 326 13.64 -25.25 19.22
CA HIS A 326 13.53 -24.85 20.62
C HIS A 326 14.59 -23.81 21.00
N VAL A 327 15.83 -23.95 20.52
CA VAL A 327 16.88 -22.94 20.70
C VAL A 327 16.49 -21.61 20.07
N ASN A 328 15.87 -21.60 18.88
CA ASN A 328 15.40 -20.35 18.25
C ASN A 328 14.34 -19.66 19.11
N VAL A 329 13.42 -20.44 19.68
CA VAL A 329 12.39 -19.93 20.60
C VAL A 329 13.03 -19.34 21.86
N LEU A 330 13.98 -20.06 22.48
CA LEU A 330 14.72 -19.56 23.65
C LEU A 330 15.54 -18.30 23.33
N GLN A 331 16.16 -18.21 22.15
CA GLN A 331 16.87 -17.01 21.69
C GLN A 331 15.94 -15.81 21.56
N TYR A 332 14.74 -16.01 21.00
CA TYR A 332 13.74 -14.96 20.91
C TYR A 332 13.34 -14.45 22.29
N TYR A 333 12.98 -15.33 23.22
CA TYR A 333 12.60 -14.92 24.57
C TYR A 333 13.76 -14.35 25.38
N CYS A 334 14.96 -14.89 25.25
CA CYS A 334 16.15 -14.34 25.88
C CYS A 334 16.46 -12.91 25.40
N ARG A 335 16.26 -12.59 24.10
CA ARG A 335 16.41 -11.21 23.62
C ARG A 335 15.42 -10.26 24.30
N GLN A 336 14.18 -10.70 24.50
CA GLN A 336 13.17 -9.92 25.21
C GLN A 336 13.51 -9.76 26.70
N GLU A 337 13.94 -10.83 27.36
CA GLU A 337 14.39 -10.77 28.76
C GLU A 337 15.56 -9.79 28.95
N ARG A 338 16.51 -9.76 28.02
CA ARG A 338 17.65 -8.82 28.07
C ARG A 338 17.21 -7.38 27.88
N SER A 339 16.25 -7.11 27.01
CA SER A 339 15.71 -5.76 26.81
C SER A 339 14.99 -5.28 28.08
N TRP A 340 14.24 -6.15 28.75
CA TRP A 340 13.56 -5.83 30.00
C TRP A 340 14.52 -5.66 31.18
N LYS A 341 15.58 -6.46 31.25
CA LYS A 341 16.60 -6.36 32.31
C LYS A 341 17.36 -5.03 32.28
N GLN A 342 17.46 -4.39 31.12
CA GLN A 342 18.03 -3.04 31.00
C GLN A 342 17.24 -2.02 31.84
N TRP A 343 15.93 -2.20 31.96
CA TRP A 343 15.05 -1.33 32.74
C TRP A 343 14.80 -1.85 34.16
N HIS A 344 14.95 -3.16 34.40
CA HIS A 344 14.77 -3.82 35.69
C HIS A 344 15.96 -4.77 36.03
N PRO A 345 17.03 -4.27 36.69
CA PRO A 345 18.26 -5.04 36.92
C PRO A 345 18.10 -6.32 37.74
N THR A 346 17.09 -6.38 38.63
CA THR A 346 16.80 -7.52 39.51
C THR A 346 15.95 -8.61 38.85
N MET A 347 15.52 -8.42 37.60
CA MET A 347 14.71 -9.38 36.87
C MET A 347 15.50 -10.65 36.54
N LYS A 348 14.90 -11.81 36.84
CA LYS A 348 15.43 -13.12 36.46
C LYS A 348 15.29 -13.34 34.95
N THR A 349 16.25 -14.04 34.35
CA THR A 349 16.30 -14.32 32.91
C THR A 349 16.33 -15.83 32.63
N PRO A 350 15.25 -16.55 32.98
CA PRO A 350 15.21 -18.00 32.92
C PRO A 350 15.45 -18.53 31.49
N ASN A 351 14.94 -17.87 30.45
CA ASN A 351 15.13 -18.34 29.07
C ASN A 351 16.58 -18.14 28.60
N CYS A 352 17.23 -17.04 29.00
CA CYS A 352 18.66 -16.86 28.75
C CYS A 352 19.52 -17.89 29.51
N ASP A 353 19.16 -18.23 30.74
CA ASP A 353 19.90 -19.21 31.54
C ASP A 353 19.73 -20.62 30.96
N MET A 354 18.51 -20.99 30.54
CA MET A 354 18.27 -22.23 29.79
C MET A 354 19.08 -22.27 28.50
N LEU A 355 19.08 -21.21 27.69
CA LEU A 355 19.83 -21.15 26.44
C LEU A 355 21.34 -21.40 26.64
N ARG A 356 21.92 -20.95 27.77
CA ARG A 356 23.32 -21.20 28.12
C ARG A 356 23.61 -22.66 28.49
N SER A 357 22.60 -23.39 28.94
CA SER A 357 22.73 -24.80 29.33
C SER A 357 22.69 -25.78 28.15
N PHE A 358 22.28 -25.33 26.96
CA PHE A 358 22.18 -26.17 25.76
C PHE A 358 23.56 -26.58 25.24
N LYS A 359 23.72 -27.88 25.03
CA LYS A 359 24.89 -28.44 24.33
C LYS A 359 24.67 -28.28 22.82
N VAL A 360 25.62 -27.65 22.14
CA VAL A 360 25.61 -27.47 20.68
C VAL A 360 26.08 -28.78 20.02
N TYR A 361 25.32 -29.26 19.03
CA TYR A 361 25.66 -30.42 18.22
C TYR A 361 26.84 -30.17 17.28
#